data_AF-A0A3G2JLR5-F1
#
_entry.id   AF-A0A3G2JLR5-F1
#
_cell.length_a   1.000
_cell.length_b   1.000
_cell.length_c   1.000
_cell.angle_alpha   90.00
_cell.angle_beta   90.00
_cell.angle_gamma   90.00
#
_symmetry.space_group_name_H-M   'P 1'
#
loop_
_entity.id
_entity.type
_entity.pdbx_description
1 polymer ?
#
loop_
_entity_poly.entity_id
_entity_poly.type
_entity_poly.pdbx_seq_one_letter_code
_entity_poly.pdbx_strand_id
1 'polypeptide(L)'
;MKLIWALGGTFAGMTGEEMLAISKRNGASGIWLTLESWGLDGTALLAALGAFLLWGLVRPWGQVFPRWALWLRGRRVPRWLPLAPALIGAATLAPYGVFGVGYVALATAGMVTMRRGDFHSSSDALLVAWIGMTAFAVYGVALIVAARSYWLRTHSTHQTRVNAE
;
A
#
# COMPACT_ATOMS: atom_id res chain seq x y z
N MET A 1 8.53 -11.02 -1.76
CA MET A 1 9.27 -11.17 -0.48
C MET A 1 8.51 -12.00 0.54
N LYS A 2 7.34 -11.60 1.04
CA LYS A 2 6.66 -12.33 2.14
C LYS A 2 6.20 -13.74 1.80
N LEU A 3 5.72 -13.95 0.57
CA LEU A 3 5.40 -15.30 0.08
C LEU A 3 6.65 -16.20 0.01
N ILE A 4 7.83 -15.62 -0.25
CA ILE A 4 9.09 -16.38 -0.28
C ILE A 4 9.44 -16.84 1.15
N TRP A 5 9.33 -15.94 2.14
CA TRP A 5 9.54 -16.29 3.54
C TRP A 5 8.49 -17.28 4.08
N ALA A 6 7.22 -17.13 3.71
CA ALA A 6 6.15 -18.05 4.12
C ALA A 6 6.31 -19.46 3.52
N LEU A 7 6.97 -19.58 2.36
CA LEU A 7 7.31 -20.85 1.73
C LEU A 7 8.66 -21.41 2.19
N GLY A 8 9.28 -20.83 3.23
CA GLY A 8 10.56 -21.27 3.79
C GLY A 8 11.80 -20.82 3.00
N GLY A 9 11.63 -19.92 2.02
CA GLY A 9 12.74 -19.35 1.27
C GLY A 9 13.42 -18.18 2.00
N THR A 10 14.59 -17.77 1.52
CA THR A 10 15.33 -16.60 1.98
C THR A 10 15.12 -15.41 1.04
N PHE A 11 15.04 -14.21 1.61
CA PHE A 11 14.93 -12.97 0.85
C PHE A 11 15.82 -11.90 1.50
N ALA A 12 16.68 -11.26 0.71
CA ALA A 12 17.68 -10.28 1.18
C ALA A 12 18.57 -10.83 2.32
N GLY A 13 19.02 -12.08 2.18
CA GLY A 13 19.91 -12.74 3.15
C GLY A 13 19.27 -13.11 4.49
N MET A 14 17.97 -12.85 4.68
CA MET A 14 17.23 -13.12 5.91
C MET A 14 16.17 -14.22 5.68
N THR A 15 16.04 -15.13 6.63
CA THR A 15 15.00 -16.16 6.68
C THR A 15 13.73 -15.62 7.35
N GLY A 16 12.59 -16.26 7.10
CA GLY A 16 11.34 -15.92 7.79
C GLY A 16 11.42 -16.11 9.31
N GLU A 17 12.18 -17.11 9.78
CA GLU A 17 12.38 -17.38 11.21
C GLU A 17 13.22 -16.31 11.92
N GLU A 18 14.29 -15.83 11.28
CA GLU A 18 15.12 -14.72 11.79
C GLU A 18 14.29 -13.44 11.95
N MET A 19 13.38 -13.17 11.00
CA MET A 19 12.52 -12.00 11.07
C MET A 19 11.48 -12.09 12.20
N LEU A 20 10.90 -13.28 12.39
CA LEU A 20 10.02 -13.60 13.53
C LEU A 20 10.73 -13.41 14.87
N ALA A 21 12.01 -13.80 14.96
CA ALA A 21 12.83 -13.62 16.16
C ALA A 21 13.09 -12.12 16.45
N ILE A 22 13.31 -11.30 15.42
CA ILE A 22 13.45 -9.84 15.55
C ILE A 22 12.14 -9.20 16.04
N SER A 23 10.99 -9.56 15.47
CA SER A 23 9.69 -9.06 15.92
C SER A 23 9.33 -9.47 17.34
N LYS A 24 9.70 -10.69 17.75
CA LYS A 24 9.59 -11.14 19.15
C LYS A 24 10.44 -10.30 20.10
N ARG A 25 11.68 -9.96 19.69
CA ARG A 25 12.58 -9.08 20.45
C ARG A 25 12.07 -7.65 20.56
N ASN A 26 11.35 -7.18 19.55
CA ASN A 26 10.74 -5.84 19.52
C ASN A 26 9.41 -5.75 20.31
N GLY A 27 8.97 -6.84 20.96
CA GLY A 27 7.80 -6.83 21.83
C GLY A 27 6.46 -6.95 21.11
N ALA A 28 6.43 -7.53 19.91
CA ALA A 28 5.18 -7.79 19.20
C ALA A 28 4.24 -8.68 20.05
N SER A 29 2.95 -8.33 20.10
CA SER A 29 1.96 -9.10 20.85
C SER A 29 1.73 -10.47 20.23
N GLY A 30 1.26 -11.45 21.01
CA GLY A 30 1.12 -12.85 20.56
C GLY A 30 0.29 -13.03 19.29
N ILE A 31 -0.72 -12.17 19.07
CA ILE A 31 -1.54 -12.14 17.84
C ILE A 31 -0.73 -11.65 16.61
N TRP A 32 0.17 -10.70 16.79
CA TRP A 32 1.04 -10.25 15.70
C TRP A 32 2.09 -11.30 15.36
N LEU A 33 2.63 -12.03 16.35
CA LEU A 33 3.54 -13.16 16.09
C LEU A 33 2.87 -14.31 15.33
N THR A 34 1.63 -14.66 15.68
CA THR A 34 0.91 -15.71 14.95
C THR A 34 0.51 -15.27 13.55
N LEU A 35 0.28 -13.98 13.31
CA LEU A 35 0.04 -13.48 11.95
C LEU A 35 1.34 -13.46 11.12
N GLU A 36 2.44 -13.02 11.74
CA GLU A 36 3.75 -12.96 11.12
C GLU A 36 4.30 -14.34 10.77
N SER A 37 3.98 -15.38 11.55
CA SER A 37 4.33 -16.77 11.21
C SER A 37 3.64 -17.30 9.95
N TRP A 38 2.54 -16.66 9.52
CA TRP A 38 1.89 -16.94 8.23
C TRP A 38 2.33 -15.96 7.13
N GLY A 39 3.31 -15.10 7.40
CA GLY A 39 3.78 -14.05 6.48
C GLY A 39 2.80 -12.88 6.33
N LEU A 40 1.80 -12.78 7.21
CA LEU A 40 0.83 -11.69 7.26
C LEU A 40 1.22 -10.71 8.35
N ASP A 41 1.74 -9.55 8.00
CA ASP A 41 2.01 -8.46 8.95
C ASP A 41 1.11 -7.25 8.64
N GLY A 42 1.24 -6.20 9.45
CA GLY A 42 0.41 -5.00 9.29
C GLY A 42 0.55 -4.39 7.91
N THR A 43 1.76 -4.42 7.33
CA THR A 43 1.99 -3.85 6.00
C THR A 43 1.35 -4.68 4.88
N ALA A 44 1.28 -6.02 5.00
CA ALA A 44 0.56 -6.86 4.05
C ALA A 44 -0.96 -6.61 4.10
N LEU A 45 -1.52 -6.45 5.30
CA LEU A 45 -2.94 -6.11 5.47
C LEU A 45 -3.26 -4.72 4.90
N LEU A 46 -2.40 -3.73 5.16
CA LEU A 46 -2.54 -2.39 4.58
C LEU A 46 -2.42 -2.42 3.05
N ALA A 47 -1.50 -3.22 2.51
CA ALA A 47 -1.37 -3.39 1.07
C ALA A 47 -2.62 -4.02 0.44
N ALA A 48 -3.21 -5.03 1.09
CA ALA A 48 -4.46 -5.65 0.64
C ALA A 48 -5.64 -4.67 0.69
N LEU A 49 -5.76 -3.91 1.79
CA LEU A 49 -6.76 -2.84 1.92
C LEU A 49 -6.57 -1.77 0.85
N GLY A 50 -5.32 -1.43 0.55
CA GLY A 50 -4.97 -0.51 -0.52
C GLY A 50 -5.37 -1.03 -1.91
N ALA A 51 -5.02 -2.27 -2.24
CA ALA A 51 -5.43 -2.89 -3.50
C ALA A 51 -6.96 -2.92 -3.64
N PHE A 52 -7.66 -3.25 -2.55
CA PHE A 52 -9.12 -3.20 -2.49
C PHE A 52 -9.65 -1.78 -2.72
N LEU A 53 -9.00 -0.76 -2.14
CA LEU A 53 -9.34 0.63 -2.35
C LEU A 53 -9.17 1.06 -3.81
N LEU A 54 -8.01 0.79 -4.43
CA LEU A 54 -7.78 1.08 -5.86
C LEU A 54 -8.83 0.41 -6.74
N TRP A 55 -9.13 -0.85 -6.48
CA TRP A 55 -10.15 -1.59 -7.21
C TRP A 55 -11.52 -0.93 -7.04
N GLY A 56 -11.87 -0.50 -5.83
CA GLY A 56 -13.09 0.25 -5.53
C GLY A 56 -13.16 1.57 -6.32
N LEU A 57 -12.07 2.33 -6.40
CA LEU A 57 -12.04 3.59 -7.16
C LEU A 57 -12.23 3.36 -8.67
N VAL A 58 -11.68 2.28 -9.24
CA VAL A 58 -11.72 2.02 -10.68
C VAL A 58 -13.04 1.40 -11.12
N ARG A 59 -13.64 0.53 -10.31
CA ARG A 59 -14.83 -0.24 -10.69
C ARG A 59 -16.15 0.47 -10.36
N PRO A 60 -17.27 0.10 -11.03
CA PRO A 60 -18.59 0.69 -10.78
C PRO A 60 -19.09 0.52 -9.34
N TRP A 61 -18.62 -0.51 -8.64
CA TRP A 61 -19.07 -0.78 -7.27
C TRP A 61 -18.52 0.22 -6.24
N GLY A 62 -17.54 1.05 -6.60
CA GLY A 62 -17.15 2.20 -5.78
C GLY A 62 -18.15 3.35 -5.82
N GLN A 63 -19.09 3.35 -6.77
CA GLN A 63 -20.13 4.37 -6.91
C GLN A 63 -21.51 3.86 -6.47
N VAL A 64 -21.76 2.56 -6.65
CA VAL A 64 -23.02 1.91 -6.27
C VAL A 64 -22.70 0.63 -5.51
N PHE A 65 -23.26 0.46 -4.31
CA PHE A 65 -23.00 -0.72 -3.50
C PHE A 65 -23.39 -2.01 -4.25
N PRO A 66 -22.47 -2.99 -4.34
CA PRO A 66 -22.67 -4.22 -5.09
C PRO A 66 -23.68 -5.16 -4.42
N ARG A 67 -24.12 -6.17 -5.16
CA ARG A 67 -25.17 -7.13 -4.74
C ARG A 67 -24.79 -7.93 -3.49
N TRP A 68 -23.49 -8.16 -3.30
CA TRP A 68 -22.94 -8.87 -2.14
C TRP A 68 -22.94 -8.03 -0.86
N ALA A 69 -23.03 -6.70 -0.97
CA ALA A 69 -23.22 -5.80 0.17
C ALA A 69 -24.71 -5.76 0.53
N LEU A 70 -25.24 -6.91 0.98
CA LEU A 70 -26.68 -7.19 1.17
C LEU A 70 -27.45 -6.04 1.84
N TRP A 71 -26.84 -5.36 2.81
CA TRP A 71 -27.46 -4.27 3.58
C TRP A 71 -27.50 -2.91 2.88
N LEU A 72 -26.62 -2.66 1.91
CA LEU A 72 -26.46 -1.37 1.23
C LEU A 72 -26.75 -1.46 -0.27
N ARG A 73 -27.13 -2.64 -0.76
CA ARG A 73 -27.34 -2.98 -2.17
C ARG A 73 -28.11 -1.88 -2.91
N GLY A 74 -27.53 -1.38 -3.99
CA GLY A 74 -28.17 -0.40 -4.88
C GLY A 74 -28.16 1.05 -4.39
N ARG A 75 -27.72 1.34 -3.15
CA ARG A 75 -27.48 2.72 -2.72
C ARG A 75 -26.23 3.29 -3.39
N ARG A 76 -26.25 4.60 -3.66
CA ARG A 76 -25.06 5.34 -4.10
C ARG A 76 -24.09 5.47 -2.94
N VAL A 77 -22.82 5.13 -3.19
CA VAL A 77 -21.73 5.29 -2.22
C VAL A 77 -21.43 6.79 -2.09
N PRO A 78 -21.37 7.36 -0.86
CA PRO A 78 -20.94 8.74 -0.69
C PRO A 78 -19.55 8.94 -1.30
N ARG A 79 -19.40 9.94 -2.18
CA ARG A 79 -18.14 10.19 -2.92
C ARG A 79 -16.90 10.27 -2.04
N TRP A 80 -17.03 10.80 -0.82
CA TRP A 80 -15.93 10.97 0.12
C TRP A 80 -15.48 9.67 0.80
N LEU A 81 -16.31 8.63 0.81
CA LEU A 81 -16.01 7.37 1.47
C LEU A 81 -14.78 6.66 0.86
N PRO A 82 -14.68 6.44 -0.48
CA PRO A 82 -13.46 5.93 -1.10
C PRO A 82 -12.41 7.03 -1.33
N LEU A 83 -12.84 8.28 -1.52
CA LEU A 83 -11.93 9.36 -1.91
C LEU A 83 -11.05 9.84 -0.75
N ALA A 84 -11.59 9.98 0.46
CA ALA A 84 -10.82 10.41 1.62
C ALA A 84 -9.62 9.49 1.94
N PRO A 85 -9.79 8.16 2.08
CA PRO A 85 -8.64 7.27 2.30
C PRO A 85 -7.70 7.25 1.09
N ALA A 86 -8.20 7.41 -0.14
CA ALA A 86 -7.35 7.48 -1.32
C ALA A 86 -6.49 8.74 -1.35
N LEU A 87 -7.04 9.89 -0.95
CA LEU A 87 -6.30 11.15 -0.86
C LEU A 87 -5.27 11.12 0.28
N ILE A 88 -5.65 10.59 1.45
CA ILE A 88 -4.71 10.41 2.57
C ILE A 88 -3.58 9.46 2.16
N GLY A 89 -3.91 8.33 1.53
CA GLY A 89 -2.92 7.39 1.00
C GLY A 89 -2.03 8.02 -0.06
N ALA A 90 -2.59 8.75 -1.02
CA ALA A 90 -1.82 9.44 -2.05
C ALA A 90 -0.87 10.48 -1.45
N ALA A 91 -1.37 11.32 -0.54
CA ALA A 91 -0.60 12.39 0.10
C ALA A 91 0.55 11.87 0.97
N THR A 92 0.45 10.66 1.49
CA THR A 92 1.50 10.03 2.31
C THR A 92 2.45 9.17 1.47
N LEU A 93 1.90 8.26 0.67
CA LEU A 93 2.67 7.25 -0.06
C LEU A 93 3.41 7.82 -1.28
N ALA A 94 2.82 8.80 -1.99
CA ALA A 94 3.48 9.33 -3.19
C ALA A 94 4.74 10.14 -2.84
N PRO A 95 4.73 11.11 -1.89
CA PRO A 95 5.95 11.79 -1.49
C PRO A 95 6.95 10.82 -0.87
N TYR A 96 6.50 9.95 0.05
CA TYR A 96 7.37 8.99 0.72
C TYR A 96 8.08 8.07 -0.28
N GLY A 97 7.34 7.50 -1.24
CA GLY A 97 7.91 6.64 -2.27
C GLY A 97 8.83 7.38 -3.24
N VAL A 98 8.44 8.57 -3.72
CA VAL A 98 9.25 9.33 -4.69
C VAL A 98 10.56 9.82 -4.07
N PHE A 99 10.50 10.44 -2.89
CA PHE A 99 11.71 10.86 -2.17
C PHE A 99 12.54 9.65 -1.74
N GLY A 100 11.89 8.57 -1.30
CA GLY A 100 12.56 7.31 -0.98
C GLY A 100 13.32 6.72 -2.16
N VAL A 101 12.71 6.66 -3.34
CA VAL A 101 13.36 6.21 -4.59
C VAL A 101 14.56 7.11 -4.92
N GLY A 102 14.41 8.43 -4.79
CA GLY A 102 15.53 9.37 -4.97
C GLY A 102 16.68 9.09 -4.00
N TYR A 103 16.38 8.92 -2.71
CA TYR A 103 17.37 8.60 -1.68
C TYR A 103 18.08 7.27 -1.97
N VAL A 104 17.33 6.22 -2.32
CA VAL A 104 17.90 4.90 -2.63
C VAL A 104 18.74 4.96 -3.91
N ALA A 105 18.37 5.77 -4.90
CA ALA A 105 19.19 6.01 -6.08
C ALA A 105 20.53 6.70 -5.73
N LEU A 106 20.50 7.73 -4.88
CA LEU A 106 21.71 8.37 -4.37
C LEU A 106 22.59 7.39 -3.58
N ALA A 107 21.98 6.54 -2.75
CA ALA A 107 22.70 5.52 -1.99
C ALA A 107 23.34 4.46 -2.92
N THR A 108 22.65 4.08 -3.99
CA THR A 108 23.17 3.15 -5.01
C THR A 108 24.36 3.75 -5.75
N ALA A 109 24.33 5.07 -5.99
CA ALA A 109 25.44 5.81 -6.60
C ALA A 109 26.62 6.08 -5.64
N GLY A 110 26.54 5.65 -4.38
CA GLY A 110 27.56 5.90 -3.35
C GLY A 110 27.60 7.34 -2.83
N MET A 111 26.62 8.17 -3.18
CA MET A 111 26.56 9.59 -2.78
C MET A 111 26.08 9.76 -1.34
N VAL A 112 25.32 8.78 -0.83
CA VAL A 112 24.79 8.76 0.54
C VAL A 112 24.98 7.37 1.14
N THR A 113 25.25 7.30 2.44
CA THR A 113 25.44 6.02 3.13
C THR A 113 24.08 5.43 3.55
N MET A 114 23.83 4.18 3.16
CA MET A 114 22.69 3.40 3.63
C MET A 114 23.10 2.63 4.87
N ARG A 115 22.42 2.87 5.99
CA ARG A 115 22.62 2.10 7.22
C ARG A 115 22.02 0.70 7.04
N ARG A 116 22.81 -0.33 7.31
CA ARG A 116 22.41 -1.75 7.25
C ARG A 116 21.20 -2.09 8.13
N GLY A 117 21.05 -1.44 9.29
CA GLY A 117 19.98 -1.74 10.24
C GLY A 117 20.06 -3.19 10.72
N ASP A 118 18.91 -3.88 10.75
CA ASP A 118 18.80 -5.29 11.17
C ASP A 118 19.18 -6.30 10.07
N PHE A 119 19.45 -5.84 8.83
CA PHE A 119 19.79 -6.73 7.72
C PHE A 119 21.22 -7.30 7.83
N HIS A 120 21.53 -8.33 7.03
CA HIS A 120 22.86 -8.95 7.00
C HIS A 120 23.92 -8.17 6.21
N SER A 121 23.52 -7.23 5.35
CA SER A 121 24.44 -6.34 4.64
C SER A 121 23.75 -5.02 4.27
N SER A 122 24.53 -3.96 4.02
CA SER A 122 23.96 -2.71 3.50
C SER A 122 23.36 -2.89 2.09
N SER A 123 23.87 -3.85 1.31
CA SER A 123 23.29 -4.23 0.01
C SER A 123 21.91 -4.88 0.16
N ASP A 124 21.70 -5.72 1.16
CA ASP A 124 20.39 -6.33 1.44
C ASP A 124 19.37 -5.27 1.86
N ALA A 125 19.78 -4.35 2.75
CA ALA A 125 18.94 -3.22 3.14
C ALA A 125 18.57 -2.34 1.94
N LEU A 126 19.51 -2.12 1.02
CA LEU A 126 19.32 -1.33 -0.19
C LEU A 126 18.38 -2.02 -1.19
N LEU A 127 18.48 -3.35 -1.35
CA LEU A 127 17.55 -4.13 -2.18
C LEU A 127 16.11 -4.06 -1.66
N VAL A 128 15.92 -4.24 -0.35
CA VAL A 128 14.60 -4.14 0.29
C VAL A 128 14.05 -2.71 0.16
N ALA A 129 14.91 -1.71 0.34
CA ALA A 129 14.54 -0.31 0.20
C ALA A 129 14.09 0.03 -1.23
N TRP A 130 14.80 -0.45 -2.27
CA TRP A 130 14.36 -0.27 -3.66
C TRP A 130 12.96 -0.81 -3.89
N ILE A 131 12.70 -2.05 -3.47
CA ILE A 131 11.41 -2.71 -3.69
C ILE A 131 10.30 -1.98 -2.93
N GLY A 132 10.53 -1.64 -1.66
CA GLY A 132 9.56 -0.92 -0.83
C GLY A 132 9.26 0.48 -1.38
N MET A 133 10.29 1.29 -1.64
CA MET A 133 10.12 2.67 -2.08
C MET A 133 9.51 2.76 -3.47
N THR A 134 9.92 1.89 -4.40
CA THR A 134 9.29 1.82 -5.73
C THR A 134 7.83 1.39 -5.64
N ALA A 135 7.51 0.39 -4.81
CA ALA A 135 6.13 -0.02 -4.60
C ALA A 135 5.27 1.13 -4.05
N PHE A 136 5.76 1.87 -3.06
CA PHE A 136 5.05 3.03 -2.51
C PHE A 136 4.90 4.16 -3.53
N ALA A 137 5.94 4.45 -4.33
CA ALA A 137 5.88 5.48 -5.36
C ALA A 137 4.82 5.13 -6.43
N VAL A 138 4.88 3.91 -6.97
CA VAL A 138 3.93 3.43 -7.99
C VAL A 138 2.51 3.44 -7.44
N TYR A 139 2.33 2.93 -6.22
CA TYR A 139 1.02 2.84 -5.60
C TYR A 139 0.45 4.21 -5.24
N GLY A 140 1.27 5.14 -4.72
CA GLY A 140 0.88 6.51 -4.44
C GLY A 140 0.44 7.26 -5.71
N VAL A 141 1.21 7.13 -6.80
CA VAL A 141 0.85 7.71 -8.11
C VAL A 141 -0.44 7.09 -8.66
N ALA A 142 -0.60 5.77 -8.54
CA ALA A 142 -1.83 5.08 -8.95
C ALA A 142 -3.05 5.60 -8.18
N LEU A 143 -2.92 5.85 -6.86
CA LEU A 143 -3.99 6.45 -6.07
C LEU A 143 -4.34 7.86 -6.54
N ILE A 144 -3.36 8.71 -6.87
CA ILE A 144 -3.61 10.07 -7.41
C ILE A 144 -4.42 9.97 -8.71
N VAL A 145 -3.98 9.11 -9.64
CA VAL A 145 -4.64 8.94 -10.94
C VAL A 145 -6.06 8.37 -10.76
N ALA A 146 -6.22 7.34 -9.92
CA ALA A 146 -7.51 6.72 -9.65
C ALA A 146 -8.47 7.69 -8.95
N ALA A 147 -8.00 8.45 -7.96
CA ALA A 147 -8.77 9.48 -7.25
C ALA A 147 -9.25 10.57 -8.21
N ARG A 148 -8.36 11.07 -9.08
CA ARG A 148 -8.72 12.06 -10.11
C ARG A 148 -9.76 11.50 -11.08
N SER A 149 -9.54 10.28 -11.56
CA SER A 149 -10.48 9.61 -12.47
C SER A 149 -11.86 9.40 -11.84
N TYR A 150 -11.90 8.98 -10.57
CA TYR A 150 -13.13 8.81 -9.80
C TYR A 150 -13.85 10.14 -9.54
N TRP A 151 -13.11 11.20 -9.22
CA TRP A 151 -13.64 12.55 -9.03
C TRP A 151 -14.33 13.06 -10.29
N LEU A 152 -13.69 12.92 -11.45
CA LEU A 152 -14.27 13.33 -12.74
C LEU A 152 -15.57 12.59 -13.04
N ARG A 153 -15.59 11.26 -12.90
CA ARG A 153 -16.81 10.44 -13.13
C ARG A 153 -17.98 10.83 -12.23
N THR A 154 -17.71 11.24 -10.99
CA THR A 154 -18.74 11.58 -10.00
C THR A 154 -19.20 13.04 -10.08
N HIS A 155 -18.38 13.94 -10.64
CA HIS A 155 -18.76 15.34 -10.87
C HIS A 155 -19.59 15.53 -12.13
N SER A 156 -19.32 14.78 -13.20
CA SER A 156 -20.10 14.88 -14.46
C SER A 156 -21.59 14.62 -14.26
N THR A 157 -21.96 13.75 -13.32
CA THR A 157 -23.38 13.46 -13.00
C THR A 157 -24.11 14.58 -12.25
N HIS A 158 -23.38 15.52 -11.62
CA HIS A 158 -23.99 16.64 -10.90
C HIS A 158 -24.25 17.83 -11.82
N GLN A 159 -23.43 18.01 -12.85
CA GLN A 159 -23.51 19.13 -13.80
C GLN A 159 -24.69 18.98 -14.79
N THR A 160 -25.07 17.75 -15.14
CA THR A 160 -26.22 17.50 -16.04
C THR A 160 -27.57 17.83 -15.41
N ARG A 161 -27.69 17.82 -14.08
CA ARG A 161 -28.93 18.18 -13.38
C ARG A 161 -29.13 19.69 -13.24
N VAL A 162 -28.04 20.45 -13.13
CA VAL A 162 -28.10 21.92 -12.95
C VAL A 162 -28.40 22.64 -14.27
N ASN A 163 -28.09 22.04 -15.42
CA ASN A 163 -28.36 22.61 -16.74
C ASN A 163 -29.74 22.19 -17.31
N ALA A 164 -30.56 21.48 -16.54
CA ALA A 164 -31.89 21.00 -16.95
C ALA A 164 -33.03 21.65 -16.13
N GLU A 165 -32.71 22.61 -15.28
CA GLU A 165 -33.63 23.50 -14.56
C GLU A 165 -33.46 24.93 -15.11
#